data_AF-A0A172TV14-F1
#
_entry.id   AF-A0A172TV14-F1
#
_cell.length_a   1.000
_cell.length_b   1.000
_cell.length_c   1.000
_cell.angle_alpha   90.00
_cell.angle_beta   90.00
_cell.angle_gamma   90.00
#
_symmetry.space_group_name_H-M   'P 1'
#
loop_
_entity.id
_entity.type
_entity.pdbx_description
1 polymer ?
#
loop_
_entity_poly.entity_id
_entity_poly.type
_entity_poly.pdbx_seq_one_letter_code
_entity_poly.pdbx_strand_id
1 'polypeptide(L)'
;MELKAVVMYKGEPAHYSITSEKRGIFNARLLKYEGKNAKTPPESILIVRGIRHWTGSYNEPHVIEELGRAIEERNRTGDPAS
;
A
#
# COMPACT_ATOMS: atom_id res chain seq x y z
N MET A 1 2.89 -12.89 -4.08
CA MET A 1 2.95 -11.58 -4.77
C MET A 1 3.75 -10.63 -3.90
N GLU A 2 4.71 -9.93 -4.48
CA GLU A 2 5.42 -8.81 -3.87
C GLU A 2 5.41 -7.63 -4.84
N LEU A 3 5.10 -6.43 -4.33
CA LEU A 3 4.98 -5.19 -5.11
C LEU A 3 5.62 -4.04 -4.33
N LYS A 4 6.33 -3.16 -5.02
CA LYS A 4 6.77 -1.88 -4.45
C LYS A 4 5.80 -0.78 -4.90
N ALA A 5 5.38 0.05 -3.96
CA ALA A 5 4.52 1.19 -4.22
C ALA A 5 5.09 2.45 -3.57
N VAL A 6 4.91 3.58 -4.24
CA VAL A 6 5.23 4.90 -3.68
C VAL A 6 3.91 5.63 -3.49
N VAL A 7 3.70 6.15 -2.28
CA VAL A 7 2.50 6.90 -1.91
C VAL A 7 2.87 8.23 -1.29
N MET A 8 2.01 9.22 -1.46
CA MET A 8 2.24 10.54 -0.88
C MET A 8 1.68 10.56 0.54
N TYR A 9 2.56 10.77 1.52
CA TYR A 9 2.17 10.94 2.92
C TYR A 9 2.54 12.33 3.38
N LYS A 10 1.53 13.16 3.69
CA LYS A 10 1.70 14.56 4.13
C LYS A 10 2.57 15.39 3.19
N GLY A 11 2.45 15.14 1.88
CA GLY A 11 3.20 15.85 0.84
C GLY A 11 4.60 15.30 0.56
N GLU A 12 5.01 14.22 1.23
CA GLU A 12 6.34 13.62 1.09
C GLU A 12 6.23 12.16 0.61
N PRO A 13 7.18 11.67 -0.21
CA PRO A 13 7.16 10.29 -0.71
C PRO A 13 7.43 9.25 0.38
N ALA A 14 6.56 8.25 0.46
CA ALA A 14 6.73 7.05 1.28
C ALA A 14 6.75 5.80 0.40
N HIS A 15 7.82 5.02 0.49
CA HIS A 15 8.05 3.80 -0.29
C HIS A 15 7.67 2.59 0.54
N TYR A 16 6.77 1.76 0.04
CA TYR A 16 6.29 0.55 0.69
C TYR A 16 6.60 -0.71 -0.14
N SER A 17 6.98 -1.80 0.54
CA SER A 17 6.88 -3.16 -0.01
C SER A 17 5.57 -3.78 0.45
N ILE A 18 4.76 -4.22 -0.49
CA ILE A 18 3.46 -4.83 -0.27
C ILE A 18 3.59 -6.33 -0.53
N THR A 19 3.30 -7.13 0.47
CA THR A 19 3.24 -8.59 0.38
C THR A 19 1.82 -9.08 0.59
N SER A 20 1.42 -10.13 -0.14
CA SER A 20 0.15 -10.81 0.12
C SER A 20 0.33 -11.85 1.21
N GLU A 21 -0.45 -11.74 2.29
CA GLU A 21 -0.47 -12.76 3.36
C GLU A 21 -1.50 -13.83 3.05
N LYS A 22 -2.71 -13.41 2.67
CA LYS A 22 -3.84 -14.27 2.30
C LYS A 22 -4.66 -13.62 1.20
N ARG A 23 -5.65 -14.34 0.64
CA ARG A 23 -6.53 -13.79 -0.40
C ARG A 23 -7.23 -12.54 0.11
N GLY A 24 -6.94 -11.40 -0.51
CA GLY A 24 -7.52 -10.10 -0.14
C GLY A 24 -6.90 -9.43 1.09
N ILE A 25 -5.83 -9.99 1.67
CA ILE A 25 -5.12 -9.43 2.83
C ILE A 25 -3.66 -9.19 2.44
N PHE A 26 -3.20 -7.96 2.64
CA PHE A 26 -1.89 -7.48 2.26
C PHE A 26 -1.22 -6.74 3.41
N ASN A 27 0.09 -6.85 3.49
CA ASN A 27 0.91 -6.13 4.45
C ASN A 27 1.85 -5.19 3.69
N ALA A 28 1.70 -3.89 3.93
CA ALA A 28 2.56 -2.87 3.37
C ALA A 28 3.60 -2.46 4.42
N ARG A 29 4.87 -2.79 4.17
CA ARG A 29 6.00 -2.43 5.02
C ARG A 29 6.76 -1.24 4.46
N LEU A 30 6.96 -0.20 5.26
CA LEU A 30 7.72 0.98 4.89
C LEU A 30 9.19 0.57 4.64
N LEU A 31 9.70 0.95 3.47
CA LEU A 31 11.10 0.77 3.09
C LEU A 31 11.88 2.06 3.30
N LYS A 32 11.29 3.19 2.90
CA LYS A 32 11.93 4.50 2.91
C LYS A 32 10.88 5.59 3.00
N TYR A 33 11.16 6.63 3.76
CA TYR A 33 10.38 7.86 3.78
C TYR A 33 11.32 9.04 3.54
N GLU A 34 10.94 9.95 2.64
CA GLU A 34 11.79 11.08 2.23
C GLU A 34 11.45 12.39 2.94
N GLY A 35 10.47 12.37 3.85
CA GLY A 35 10.09 13.56 4.60
C GLY A 35 11.06 13.95 5.72
N LYS A 36 11.13 15.24 6.02
CA LYS A 36 12.12 15.85 6.94
C LYS A 36 11.82 15.74 8.44
N ASN A 37 10.72 15.09 8.87
CA ASN A 37 10.19 15.26 10.25
C ASN A 37 9.81 13.95 10.98
N ALA A 38 9.75 14.04 12.31
CA ALA A 38 9.40 13.01 13.31
C ALA A 38 7.99 12.40 13.20
N LYS A 39 7.20 12.79 12.18
CA LYS A 39 5.93 12.17 11.84
C LYS A 39 6.16 11.22 10.68
N THR A 40 6.96 10.18 10.90
CA THR A 40 7.12 9.11 9.93
C THR A 40 5.77 8.43 9.69
N PRO A 41 5.49 7.95 8.47
CA PRO A 41 4.33 7.11 8.25
C PRO A 41 4.53 5.77 8.96
N PRO A 42 3.47 4.97 9.16
CA PRO A 42 3.58 3.69 9.83
C PRO A 42 4.55 2.75 9.12
N GLU A 43 5.34 2.04 9.92
CA GLU A 43 6.30 1.05 9.42
C GLU A 43 5.62 -0.16 8.78
N SER A 44 4.42 -0.51 9.24
CA SER A 44 3.62 -1.59 8.70
C SER A 44 2.15 -1.19 8.69
N ILE A 45 1.48 -1.48 7.59
CA ILE A 45 0.06 -1.24 7.39
C ILE A 45 -0.54 -2.54 6.86
N LEU A 46 -1.40 -3.17 7.67
CA LEU A 46 -2.30 -4.21 7.18
C LEU A 46 -3.39 -3.55 6.33
N ILE A 47 -3.60 -4.08 5.13
CA ILE A 47 -4.57 -3.61 4.14
C ILE A 47 -5.47 -4.79 3.74
N VAL A 48 -6.77 -4.56 3.73
CA VAL A 48 -7.77 -5.57 3.40
C VAL A 48 -8.64 -5.10 2.24
N ARG A 49 -8.84 -5.98 1.27
CA ARG A 49 -9.76 -5.74 0.15
C ARG A 49 -11.19 -5.95 0.61
N GLY A 50 -11.94 -4.86 0.78
CA GLY A 50 -13.39 -4.89 0.91
C GLY A 50 -14.10 -5.05 -0.44
N ILE A 51 -15.43 -5.06 -0.42
CA ILE A 51 -16.25 -5.21 -1.64
C ILE A 51 -16.14 -3.97 -2.55
N ARG A 52 -16.09 -2.77 -1.98
CA ARG A 52 -16.09 -1.50 -2.72
C ARG A 52 -14.94 -0.55 -2.37
N HIS A 53 -14.24 -0.81 -1.28
CA HIS A 53 -13.18 0.05 -0.77
C HIS A 53 -12.09 -0.80 -0.13
N TRP A 54 -10.91 -0.21 -0.03
CA TRP A 54 -9.80 -0.76 0.74
C TRP A 54 -9.91 -0.28 2.18
N THR A 55 -9.70 -1.17 3.14
CA THR A 55 -9.58 -0.81 4.55
C THR A 55 -8.17 -1.11 5.02
N GLY A 56 -7.74 -0.48 6.12
CA GLY A 56 -6.44 -0.77 6.69
C GLY A 56 -6.37 -0.51 8.18
N SER A 57 -5.32 -1.04 8.79
CA SER A 57 -4.97 -0.84 10.20
C SER A 57 -4.53 0.59 10.54
N TYR A 58 -4.43 1.48 9.55
CA TYR A 58 -3.98 2.84 9.70
C TYR A 58 -5.06 3.85 9.27
N ASN A 59 -5.20 4.93 10.04
CA ASN A 59 -6.27 5.91 9.90
C ASN A 59 -5.92 7.09 8.98
N GLU A 60 -5.36 6.79 7.82
CA GLU A 60 -5.12 7.77 6.75
C GLU A 60 -5.70 7.19 5.44
N PRO A 61 -6.99 7.46 5.16
CA PRO A 61 -7.71 6.84 4.05
C PRO A 61 -7.03 7.01 2.69
N HIS A 62 -6.39 8.17 2.46
CA HIS A 62 -5.66 8.45 1.22
C HIS A 62 -4.51 7.44 0.98
N VAL A 63 -3.73 7.13 2.02
CA VAL A 63 -2.65 6.14 1.95
C VAL A 63 -3.20 4.75 1.65
N ILE A 64 -4.28 4.35 2.32
CA ILE A 64 -4.91 3.04 2.12
C ILE A 64 -5.44 2.90 0.68
N GLU A 65 -6.08 3.94 0.15
CA GLU A 65 -6.60 3.95 -1.21
C GLU A 65 -5.50 3.93 -2.27
N GLU A 66 -4.40 4.67 -2.08
CA GLU A 66 -3.26 4.66 -3.00
C GLU A 66 -2.57 3.29 -3.02
N LEU A 67 -2.31 2.71 -1.84
CA LEU A 67 -1.73 1.36 -1.75
C LEU A 67 -2.68 0.31 -2.36
N GLY A 68 -3.98 0.43 -2.12
CA GLY A 68 -5.00 -0.42 -2.72
C GLY A 68 -5.03 -0.34 -4.25
N ARG A 69 -4.97 0.87 -4.81
CA ARG A 69 -4.88 1.08 -6.26
C ARG A 69 -3.63 0.44 -6.86
N ALA A 70 -2.47 0.59 -6.23
CA ALA A 70 -1.24 -0.05 -6.69
C ALA A 70 -1.37 -1.59 -6.74
N ILE A 71 -2.04 -2.20 -5.76
CA ILE A 71 -2.33 -3.64 -5.75
C ILE A 71 -3.27 -4.02 -6.90
N GLU A 72 -4.33 -3.27 -7.15
CA GLU A 72 -5.26 -3.51 -8.26
C GLU A 72 -4.58 -3.41 -9.62
N GLU A 73 -3.76 -2.38 -9.82
CA GLU A 73 -3.00 -2.19 -11.06
C GLU A 73 -2.02 -3.33 -11.29
N ARG A 74 -1.32 -3.78 -10.25
CA ARG A 74 -0.40 -4.92 -10.36
C ARG A 74 -1.12 -6.23 -10.66
N ASN A 75 -2.32 -6.43 -10.10
CA ASN A 75 -3.14 -7.61 -10.39
C ASN A 75 -3.71 -7.55 -11.82
N ARG A 76 -4.06 -6.37 -12.33
CA ARG A 76 -4.52 -6.18 -13.71
C ARG A 76 -3.41 -6.40 -14.74
N THR A 77 -2.20 -5.94 -14.43
CA THR A 77 -1.00 -6.08 -15.28
C THR A 77 -0.28 -7.42 -15.10
N GLY A 78 -0.67 -8.20 -14.08
CA GLY A 78 -0.14 -9.52 -13.74
C GLY A 78 -0.66 -10.67 -14.59
N ASP A 79 -1.44 -10.39 -15.63
CA ASP A 79 -1.90 -11.37 -16.63
C ASP A 79 -1.35 -11.01 -18.02
N PRO A 80 -0.05 -11.28 -18.31
CA PRO A 80 0.40 -11.41 -19.68
C PRO A 80 0.08 -12.83 -20.18
N ALA A 81 -0.97 -12.91 -21.01
CA ALA A 81 -1.32 -14.01 -21.90
C ALA A 81 -1.92 -15.30 -21.28
N SER A 82 -3.26 -15.35 -21.29
CA SER A 82 -3.98 -16.53 -21.80
C SER A 82 -3.83 -16.64 -23.32
#